data_AF-Q95Z18-F1
#
_entry.id   AF-Q95Z18-F1
#
_cell.length_a   1.000
_cell.length_b   1.000
_cell.length_c   1.000
_cell.angle_alpha   90.00
_cell.angle_beta   90.00
_cell.angle_gamma   90.00
#
_symmetry.space_group_name_H-M   'P 1'
#
loop_
_entity.id
_entity.type
_entity.pdbx_description
1 polymer ?
#
loop_
_entity_poly.entity_id
_entity_poly.type
_entity_poly.pdbx_seq_one_letter_code
_entity_poly.pdbx_strand_id
1 'polypeptide(L)'
;HVLAFFAASDGIVNENLVERFSQEVQIAEARCFYGFQIAIENIHSEMYSLLIDAYIKDAVQRDYLFNAVETMPCVTKKAQWALDWISSDSADFGTRIVAFAAVEGIFFSGSFAAIFWLKKRGLMPGLTFSNELISRDEGLH
;
A
#
# COMPACT_ATOMS: atom_id res chain seq x y z
N HIS A 1 11.13 -6.59 5.78
CA HIS A 1 10.05 -6.35 6.76
C HIS A 1 9.20 -5.14 6.37
N VAL A 2 9.68 -3.88 6.45
CA VAL A 2 8.88 -2.71 6.00
C VAL A 2 8.51 -2.79 4.52
N LEU A 3 9.48 -3.07 3.63
CA LEU A 3 9.20 -3.25 2.20
C LEU A 3 8.24 -4.42 1.91
N ALA A 4 8.27 -5.46 2.74
CA ALA A 4 7.41 -6.63 2.57
C ALA A 4 5.95 -6.35 2.95
N PHE A 5 5.74 -5.48 3.95
CA PHE A 5 4.42 -4.94 4.25
C PHE A 5 3.88 -4.11 3.07
N PHE A 6 4.70 -3.20 2.54
CA PHE A 6 4.29 -2.36 1.41
C PHE A 6 3.97 -3.15 0.15
N ALA A 7 4.85 -4.06 -0.26
CA ALA A 7 4.65 -4.88 -1.47
C ALA A 7 3.33 -5.68 -1.47
N ALA A 8 2.75 -5.96 -0.30
CA ALA A 8 1.46 -6.60 -0.17
C ALA A 8 0.28 -5.63 -0.03
N SER A 9 0.50 -4.45 0.54
CA SER A 9 -0.60 -3.57 0.97
C SER A 9 -1.25 -2.83 -0.20
N ASP A 10 -0.46 -2.35 -1.15
CA ASP A 10 -0.95 -1.61 -2.33
C ASP A 10 -1.84 -2.50 -3.21
N GLY A 11 -1.54 -3.80 -3.27
CA GLY A 11 -2.40 -4.78 -3.92
C GLY A 11 -3.80 -4.88 -3.29
N ILE A 12 -3.87 -4.84 -1.96
CA ILE A 12 -5.15 -4.89 -1.21
C ILE A 12 -5.93 -3.57 -1.39
N VAL A 13 -5.23 -2.43 -1.40
CA VAL A 13 -5.84 -1.12 -1.72
C VAL A 13 -6.45 -1.16 -3.12
N ASN A 14 -5.72 -1.68 -4.10
CA ASN A 14 -6.19 -1.84 -5.48
C ASN A 14 -7.42 -2.74 -5.59
N GLU A 15 -7.45 -3.85 -4.86
CA GLU A 15 -8.60 -4.76 -4.84
C GLU A 15 -9.87 -4.03 -4.38
N ASN A 16 -9.79 -3.24 -3.31
CA ASN A 16 -10.90 -2.40 -2.86
C ASN A 16 -11.32 -1.35 -3.90
N LEU A 17 -10.37 -0.65 -4.50
CA LEU A 17 -10.66 0.39 -5.49
C LEU A 17 -11.39 -0.18 -6.71
N VAL A 18 -10.94 -1.34 -7.21
CA VAL A 18 -11.49 -1.99 -8.40
C VAL A 18 -12.85 -2.64 -8.11
N GLU A 19 -12.97 -3.38 -7.02
CA GLU A 19 -14.18 -4.17 -6.71
C GLU A 19 -15.28 -3.34 -6.07
N ARG A 20 -14.92 -2.29 -5.31
CA ARG A 20 -15.86 -1.52 -4.50
C ARG A 20 -15.93 -0.06 -4.95
N PHE A 21 -14.96 0.77 -4.57
CA PHE A 21 -15.13 2.23 -4.63
C PHE A 21 -15.38 2.76 -6.05
N SER A 22 -14.66 2.27 -7.05
CA SER A 22 -14.83 2.69 -8.45
C SER A 22 -16.13 2.20 -9.09
N GLN A 23 -16.74 1.15 -8.55
CA GLN A 23 -18.03 0.60 -9.02
C GLN A 23 -19.21 1.28 -8.33
N GLU A 24 -19.08 1.61 -7.05
CA GLU A 24 -20.14 2.20 -6.23
C GLU A 24 -20.34 3.69 -6.56
N VAL A 25 -19.25 4.45 -6.74
CA VAL A 25 -19.32 5.88 -7.03
C VAL A 25 -19.65 6.12 -8.50
N GLN A 26 -20.77 6.81 -8.76
CA GLN A 26 -21.24 7.08 -10.13
C GLN A 26 -20.76 8.43 -10.71
N ILE A 27 -20.21 9.31 -9.87
CA ILE A 27 -19.72 10.63 -10.29
C ILE A 27 -18.46 10.45 -11.15
N ALA A 28 -18.46 11.01 -12.35
CA ALA A 28 -17.41 10.77 -13.34
C ALA A 28 -16.04 11.26 -12.86
N GLU A 29 -15.99 12.42 -12.23
CA GLU A 29 -14.76 13.04 -11.70
C GLU A 29 -14.11 12.15 -10.64
N ALA A 30 -14.93 11.56 -9.75
CA ALA A 30 -14.44 10.63 -8.74
C ALA A 30 -13.95 9.31 -9.35
N ARG A 31 -14.64 8.79 -10.38
CA ARG A 31 -14.17 7.61 -11.12
C ARG A 31 -12.87 7.87 -11.87
N CYS A 32 -12.68 9.07 -12.42
CA CYS A 32 -11.41 9.49 -12.99
C CYS A 32 -10.29 9.50 -11.94
N PHE A 33 -10.57 10.02 -10.74
CA PHE A 33 -9.62 10.01 -9.62
C PHE A 33 -9.24 8.57 -9.24
N TYR A 34 -10.23 7.71 -8.96
CA TYR A 34 -9.96 6.30 -8.62
C TYR A 34 -9.25 5.54 -9.74
N GLY A 35 -9.56 5.83 -11.01
CA GLY A 35 -8.84 5.23 -12.15
C GLY A 35 -7.36 5.60 -12.17
N PHE A 36 -7.02 6.85 -11.83
CA PHE A 36 -5.63 7.28 -11.66
C PHE A 36 -4.98 6.67 -10.43
N GLN A 37 -5.68 6.66 -9.29
CA GLN A 37 -5.19 6.02 -8.07
C GLN A 37 -4.82 4.56 -8.32
N ILE A 38 -5.70 3.78 -8.97
CA ILE A 38 -5.43 2.38 -9.33
C ILE A 38 -4.15 2.24 -10.17
N ALA A 39 -3.96 3.13 -11.15
CA ALA A 39 -2.76 3.10 -11.98
C ALA A 39 -1.49 3.40 -11.16
N ILE A 40 -1.56 4.37 -10.25
CA ILE A 40 -0.45 4.76 -9.38
C ILE A 40 -0.13 3.65 -8.35
N GLU A 41 -1.13 3.02 -7.74
CA GLU A 41 -0.94 1.88 -6.82
C GLU A 41 -0.23 0.68 -7.48
N ASN A 42 -0.48 0.44 -8.77
CA ASN A 42 0.26 -0.57 -9.53
C ASN A 42 1.74 -0.19 -9.71
N ILE A 43 2.03 1.10 -9.90
CA ILE A 43 3.40 1.62 -9.96
C ILE A 43 4.07 1.54 -8.59
N HIS A 44 3.35 1.80 -7.49
CA HIS A 44 3.84 1.61 -6.12
C HIS A 44 4.24 0.15 -5.88
N SER A 45 3.36 -0.78 -6.23
CA SER A 45 3.58 -2.23 -6.13
C SER A 45 4.84 -2.68 -6.91
N GLU A 46 5.02 -2.18 -8.14
CA GLU A 46 6.22 -2.43 -8.94
C GLU A 46 7.47 -1.86 -8.25
N MET A 47 7.41 -0.60 -7.79
CA MET A 47 8.53 0.07 -7.14
C MET A 47 8.99 -0.68 -5.88
N TYR A 48 8.08 -1.14 -5.04
CA TYR A 48 8.43 -1.95 -3.87
C TYR A 48 9.04 -3.30 -4.26
N SER A 49 8.52 -3.94 -5.30
CA SER A 49 9.08 -5.19 -5.82
C SER A 49 10.51 -5.02 -6.34
N LEU A 50 10.78 -3.94 -7.08
CA LEU A 50 12.11 -3.57 -7.54
C LEU A 50 13.08 -3.30 -6.38
N LEU A 51 12.62 -2.62 -5.31
CA LEU A 51 13.45 -2.40 -4.11
C LEU A 51 13.80 -3.69 -3.40
N ILE A 52 12.84 -4.62 -3.26
CA ILE A 52 13.08 -5.93 -2.67
C ILE A 52 14.10 -6.70 -3.51
N ASP A 53 13.93 -6.77 -4.84
CA ASP A 53 14.86 -7.49 -5.72
C ASP A 53 16.27 -6.85 -5.77
N ALA A 54 16.33 -5.52 -5.67
CA ALA A 54 17.58 -4.78 -5.59
C ALA A 54 18.36 -5.11 -4.31
N TYR A 55 17.70 -5.24 -3.16
CA TYR A 55 18.35 -5.39 -1.85
C TYR A 55 18.48 -6.83 -1.37
N ILE A 56 17.62 -7.74 -1.79
CA ILE A 56 17.55 -9.12 -1.31
C ILE A 56 17.97 -10.06 -2.43
N LYS A 57 19.23 -10.53 -2.36
CA LYS A 57 19.82 -11.41 -3.39
C LYS A 57 19.54 -12.89 -3.18
N ASP A 58 19.23 -13.28 -1.95
CA ASP A 58 18.83 -14.64 -1.64
C ASP A 58 17.38 -14.87 -2.09
N ALA A 59 17.19 -15.84 -2.99
CA ALA A 59 15.88 -16.11 -3.58
C ALA A 59 14.87 -16.60 -2.54
N VAL A 60 15.31 -17.42 -1.57
CA VAL A 60 14.42 -17.96 -0.52
C VAL A 60 13.92 -16.83 0.38
N GLN A 61 14.81 -15.92 0.79
CA GLN A 61 14.44 -14.76 1.58
C GLN A 61 13.54 -13.80 0.79
N ARG A 62 13.79 -13.62 -0.50
CA ARG A 62 12.96 -12.79 -1.37
C ARG A 62 11.54 -13.35 -1.47
N ASP A 63 11.39 -14.65 -1.72
CA ASP A 63 10.08 -15.31 -1.78
C ASP A 63 9.35 -15.23 -0.44
N TYR A 64 10.08 -15.37 0.68
CA TYR A 64 9.52 -15.17 2.01
C TYR A 64 8.92 -13.76 2.20
N LEU A 65 9.60 -12.72 1.68
CA LEU A 65 9.17 -11.33 1.79
C LEU A 65 8.01 -11.00 0.84
N PHE A 66 7.97 -11.58 -0.36
CA PHE A 66 6.82 -11.39 -1.27
C PHE A 66 5.55 -12.05 -0.72
N ASN A 67 5.68 -13.16 0.00
CA ASN A 67 4.56 -13.84 0.64
C ASN A 67 4.27 -13.33 2.07
N ALA A 68 4.64 -12.09 2.40
CA ALA A 68 4.56 -11.57 3.76
C ALA A 68 3.15 -11.58 4.38
N VAL A 69 2.09 -11.53 3.56
CA VAL A 69 0.70 -11.69 4.04
C VAL A 69 0.49 -13.04 4.72
N GLU A 70 1.14 -14.10 4.24
CA GLU A 70 1.04 -15.44 4.80
C GLU A 70 2.17 -15.75 5.79
N THR A 71 3.35 -15.18 5.57
CA THR A 71 4.59 -15.58 6.26
C THR A 71 4.98 -14.67 7.42
N MET A 72 4.42 -13.45 7.50
CA MET A 72 4.77 -12.45 8.52
C MET A 72 3.55 -12.05 9.35
N PRO A 73 3.40 -12.53 10.60
CA PRO A 73 2.20 -12.30 11.41
C PRO A 73 1.79 -10.83 11.61
N CYS A 74 2.75 -9.90 11.61
CA CYS A 74 2.44 -8.47 11.72
C CYS A 74 1.85 -7.88 10.43
N VAL A 75 2.24 -8.40 9.26
CA VAL A 75 1.69 -8.03 7.96
C VAL A 75 0.33 -8.70 7.78
N THR A 76 0.21 -10.00 8.09
CA THR A 76 -1.04 -10.75 8.07
C THR A 76 -2.16 -10.03 8.81
N LYS A 77 -1.89 -9.55 10.03
CA LYS A 77 -2.90 -8.85 10.84
C LYS A 77 -3.39 -7.54 10.20
N LYS A 78 -2.48 -6.77 9.60
CA LYS A 78 -2.85 -5.52 8.90
C LYS A 78 -3.61 -5.80 7.61
N ALA A 79 -3.15 -6.79 6.83
CA ALA A 79 -3.81 -7.23 5.62
C ALA A 79 -5.22 -7.73 5.89
N GLN A 80 -5.40 -8.60 6.90
CA GLN A 80 -6.71 -9.12 7.28
C GLN A 80 -7.66 -7.99 7.69
N TRP A 81 -7.17 -7.01 8.46
CA TRP A 81 -7.99 -5.87 8.85
C TRP A 81 -8.53 -5.09 7.63
N ALA A 82 -7.72 -4.91 6.58
CA ALA A 82 -8.16 -4.26 5.35
C ALA A 82 -9.12 -5.15 4.52
N LEU A 83 -8.83 -6.44 4.40
CA LEU A 83 -9.69 -7.42 3.70
C LEU A 83 -11.07 -7.57 4.34
N ASP A 84 -11.17 -7.45 5.66
CA ASP A 84 -12.44 -7.47 6.38
C ASP A 84 -13.36 -6.31 5.93
N TRP A 85 -12.80 -5.16 5.54
CA TRP A 85 -13.58 -4.02 5.01
C TRP A 85 -14.00 -4.19 3.55
N ILE A 86 -13.18 -4.86 2.74
CA ILE A 86 -13.51 -5.18 1.33
C ILE A 86 -14.69 -6.15 1.28
N SER A 87 -14.61 -7.20 2.11
CA SER A 87 -15.63 -8.26 2.20
C SER A 87 -16.86 -7.87 3.02
N SER A 88 -16.89 -6.68 3.61
CA SER A 88 -18.03 -6.24 4.42
C SER A 88 -19.22 -5.85 3.54
N ASP A 89 -20.28 -6.65 3.64
CA ASP A 89 -21.58 -6.35 3.02
C ASP A 89 -22.48 -5.48 3.92
N SER A 90 -22.14 -5.37 5.21
CA SER A 90 -22.94 -4.63 6.19
C SER A 90 -22.43 -3.20 6.44
N ALA A 91 -21.15 -2.92 6.19
CA ALA A 91 -20.58 -1.60 6.37
C ALA A 91 -20.97 -0.66 5.22
N ASP A 92 -21.51 0.50 5.57
CA ASP A 92 -21.84 1.53 4.59
C ASP A 92 -20.56 2.10 3.92
N PHE A 93 -20.78 2.78 2.80
CA PHE A 93 -19.70 3.38 2.01
C PHE A 93 -18.88 4.40 2.82
N GLY A 94 -19.52 5.22 3.64
CA GLY A 94 -18.85 6.23 4.44
C GLY A 94 -17.88 5.62 5.46
N THR A 95 -18.31 4.55 6.14
CA THR A 95 -17.48 3.79 7.08
C THR A 95 -16.30 3.14 6.37
N ARG A 96 -16.54 2.53 5.20
CA ARG A 96 -15.46 1.89 4.42
C ARG A 96 -14.47 2.91 3.88
N ILE A 97 -14.90 4.09 3.43
CA ILE A 97 -13.99 5.17 3.05
C ILE A 97 -13.09 5.56 4.22
N VAL A 98 -13.64 5.75 5.43
CA VAL A 98 -12.83 6.11 6.60
C VAL A 98 -11.84 4.99 6.95
N ALA A 99 -12.27 3.73 6.80
CA ALA A 99 -11.39 2.59 7.02
C ALA A 99 -10.22 2.57 6.03
N PHE A 100 -10.46 2.81 4.74
CA PHE A 100 -9.40 2.84 3.73
C PHE A 100 -8.50 4.07 3.84
N ALA A 101 -9.03 5.23 4.24
CA ALA A 101 -8.21 6.38 4.60
C ALA A 101 -7.27 6.08 5.79
N ALA A 102 -7.68 5.21 6.72
CA ALA A 102 -6.81 4.72 7.78
C ALA A 102 -5.76 3.71 7.29
N VAL A 103 -6.04 2.92 6.24
CA VAL A 103 -5.06 2.05 5.59
C VAL A 103 -3.95 2.90 4.96
N GLU A 104 -4.29 3.76 4.00
CA GLU A 104 -3.32 4.56 3.26
C GLU A 104 -2.64 5.62 4.15
N GLY A 105 -3.40 6.27 5.05
CA GLY A 105 -2.87 7.32 5.92
C GLY A 105 -2.18 6.81 7.18
N ILE A 106 -2.83 5.97 7.99
CA ILE A 106 -2.33 5.58 9.32
C ILE A 106 -1.41 4.36 9.22
N PHE A 107 -1.80 3.29 8.52
CA PHE A 107 -1.00 2.07 8.50
C PHE A 107 0.37 2.27 7.86
N PHE A 108 0.49 3.24 6.93
CA PHE A 108 1.73 3.57 6.23
C PHE A 108 2.56 4.65 6.94
N SER A 109 1.94 5.55 7.69
CA SER A 109 2.60 6.72 8.32
C SER A 109 3.91 6.39 9.04
N GLY A 110 3.92 5.36 9.90
CA GLY A 110 5.09 4.98 10.67
C GLY A 110 6.24 4.47 9.79
N SER A 111 5.91 3.75 8.72
CA SER A 111 6.89 3.25 7.74
C SER A 111 7.49 4.40 6.93
N PHE A 112 6.66 5.35 6.45
CA PHE A 112 7.14 6.54 5.76
C PHE A 112 8.06 7.38 6.64
N ALA A 113 7.67 7.64 7.89
CA ALA A 113 8.49 8.37 8.84
C ALA A 113 9.85 7.67 9.09
N ALA A 114 9.85 6.34 9.20
CA ALA A 114 11.07 5.56 9.38
C ALA A 114 12.02 5.66 8.16
N ILE A 115 11.49 5.72 6.94
CA ILE A 115 12.31 5.89 5.73
C ILE A 115 12.81 7.33 5.61
N PHE A 116 12.00 8.34 5.93
CA PHE A 116 12.45 9.73 6.03
C PHE A 116 13.56 9.91 7.07
N TRP A 117 13.54 9.13 8.15
CA TRP A 117 14.65 9.10 9.11
C TRP A 117 15.96 8.60 8.47
N LEU A 118 15.91 7.60 7.58
CA LEU A 118 17.08 7.17 6.81
C LEU A 118 17.58 8.28 5.87
N LYS A 119 16.66 9.01 5.23
CA LYS A 119 16.99 10.19 4.41
C LYS A 119 17.75 11.24 5.21
N LYS A 120 17.28 11.56 6.42
CA LYS A 120 17.96 12.52 7.32
C LYS A 120 19.40 12.11 7.64
N ARG A 121 19.69 10.82 7.60
CA ARG A 121 21.03 10.26 7.83
C ARG A 121 21.86 10.10 6.54
N GLY A 122 21.34 10.48 5.38
CA GLY A 122 22.02 10.39 4.08
C GLY A 122 22.16 8.95 3.57
N LEU A 123 21.24 8.05 3.91
CA LEU A 123 21.30 6.64 3.55
C LEU A 123 20.23 6.27 2.51
N MET A 124 20.54 5.25 1.69
CA MET A 124 19.59 4.60 0.78
C MET A 124 18.87 5.55 -0.18
N PRO A 125 19.60 6.33 -1.02
CA PRO A 125 19.01 7.41 -1.81
C PRO A 125 17.89 6.94 -2.75
N GLY A 126 17.99 5.75 -3.33
CA GLY A 126 16.94 5.16 -4.16
C GLY A 126 15.64 4.90 -3.39
N LEU A 127 15.76 4.24 -2.23
CA LEU A 127 14.62 3.98 -1.33
C LEU A 127 13.98 5.29 -0.82
N THR A 128 14.80 6.26 -0.43
CA THR A 128 14.28 7.51 0.14
C THR A 128 13.62 8.38 -0.91
N PHE A 129 14.15 8.37 -2.15
CA PHE A 129 13.56 9.12 -3.25
C PHE A 129 12.21 8.52 -3.68
N SER A 130 12.12 7.20 -3.85
CA SER A 130 10.84 6.57 -4.16
C SER A 130 9.82 6.78 -3.04
N ASN A 131 10.25 6.72 -1.77
CA ASN A 131 9.39 7.01 -0.63
C ASN A 131 8.82 8.45 -0.64
N GLU A 132 9.56 9.44 -1.13
CA GLU A 132 9.05 10.81 -1.28
C GLU A 132 7.91 10.89 -2.29
N LEU A 133 8.03 10.14 -3.39
CA LEU A 133 7.00 10.10 -4.43
C LEU A 133 5.76 9.37 -3.92
N ILE A 134 5.95 8.16 -3.37
CA ILE A 134 4.85 7.34 -2.87
C ILE A 134 4.12 8.06 -1.73
N SER A 135 4.83 8.56 -0.72
CA SER A 135 4.17 9.25 0.40
C SER A 135 3.45 10.55 0.02
N ARG A 136 3.83 11.19 -1.10
CA ARG A 136 3.06 12.30 -1.68
C ARG A 136 1.75 11.80 -2.27
N ASP A 137 1.80 10.69 -2.99
CA ASP A 137 0.66 10.11 -3.68
C ASP A 137 -0.34 9.55 -2.65
N GLU A 138 0.12 8.81 -1.63
CA GLU A 138 -0.71 8.39 -0.49
C GLU A 138 -1.31 9.54 0.32
N GLY A 139 -0.67 10.72 0.29
CA GLY A 139 -1.22 11.92 0.93
C GLY A 139 -2.32 12.60 0.10
N LEU A 140 -2.40 12.29 -1.20
CA LEU A 140 -3.43 12.77 -2.11
C LEU A 140 -4.62 11.82 -2.18
N HIS A 141 -4.37 10.52 -2.08
CA HIS A 141 -5.38 9.45 -2.01
C HIS A 141 -6.33 9.68 -0.82
#